data_AF-A0A1M6PPZ6-F1
#
_entry.id   AF-A0A1M6PPZ6-F1
#
_cell.length_a   1.000
_cell.length_b   1.000
_cell.length_c   1.000
_cell.angle_alpha   90.00
_cell.angle_beta   90.00
_cell.angle_gamma   90.00
#
_symmetry.space_group_name_H-M   'P 1'
#
loop_
_entity.id
_entity.type
_entity.pdbx_description
1 polymer ?
#
loop_
_entity_poly.entity_id
_entity_poly.type
_entity_poly.pdbx_seq_one_letter_code
_entity_poly.pdbx_strand_id
1 'polypeptide(L)'
;MGDGKKVLWQVSPPGSDLAEKLKEMGLDANDLAARMGYTPKAVNDILQGNCRITPEVAIALEMITEISANYWLRRQISYDEFLSRQKLEASLNDQRLWEKSFPSEMTDRCWVGGNKRCMLKSCVPYFFG
;
A
#
# COMPACT_ATOMS: atom_id res chain seq x y z
N MET A 1 -12.68 -13.50 -21.99
CA MET A 1 -12.55 -12.67 -20.77
C MET A 1 -11.46 -13.29 -19.91
N GLY A 2 -10.25 -12.76 -19.96
CA GLY A 2 -9.17 -13.24 -19.11
C GLY A 2 -9.34 -12.67 -17.71
N ASP A 3 -9.53 -13.53 -16.72
CA ASP A 3 -9.29 -13.21 -15.32
C ASP A 3 -7.84 -12.71 -15.19
N GLY A 4 -7.67 -11.40 -15.27
CA GLY A 4 -6.40 -10.70 -15.11
C GLY A 4 -5.94 -10.71 -13.66
N LYS A 5 -5.78 -11.90 -13.07
CA LYS A 5 -4.95 -12.06 -11.87
C LYS A 5 -3.52 -11.74 -12.30
N LYS A 6 -3.18 -10.45 -12.35
CA LYS A 6 -1.78 -10.00 -12.46
C LYS A 6 -1.04 -10.68 -11.32
N VAL A 7 -0.11 -11.54 -11.68
CA VAL A 7 0.76 -12.26 -10.77
C VAL A 7 1.39 -11.22 -9.84
N LEU A 8 0.98 -11.21 -8.56
CA LEU A 8 1.60 -10.42 -7.50
C LEU A 8 2.96 -11.08 -7.20
N TRP A 9 3.89 -11.02 -8.15
CA TRP A 9 5.22 -11.55 -7.92
C TRP A 9 5.84 -10.67 -6.82
N GLN A 10 6.01 -11.29 -5.66
CA GLN A 10 6.87 -10.91 -4.55
C GLN A 10 6.96 -9.40 -4.31
N VAL A 11 5.92 -8.83 -3.70
CA VAL A 11 5.89 -7.42 -3.31
C VAL A 11 6.68 -7.24 -2.02
N SER A 12 8.00 -7.45 -2.10
CA SER A 12 8.92 -7.07 -1.02
C SER A 12 9.01 -5.55 -0.93
N PRO A 13 9.14 -4.97 0.29
CA PRO A 13 9.40 -3.55 0.43
C PRO A 13 10.68 -3.18 -0.32
N PRO A 14 10.68 -2.08 -1.12
CA PRO A 14 11.85 -1.72 -1.93
C PRO A 14 13.11 -1.47 -1.09
N GLY A 15 12.94 -1.08 0.18
CA GLY A 15 14.04 -0.93 1.15
C GLY A 15 14.72 -2.26 1.51
N SER A 16 13.98 -3.36 1.58
CA SER A 16 14.55 -4.68 1.88
C SER A 16 15.46 -5.16 0.76
N ASP A 17 15.02 -4.99 -0.50
CA ASP A 17 15.84 -5.34 -1.64
C ASP A 17 17.06 -4.41 -1.80
N LEU A 18 16.90 -3.14 -1.42
CA LEU A 18 18.01 -2.21 -1.38
C LEU A 18 19.05 -2.66 -0.35
N ALA A 19 18.63 -3.08 0.84
CA ALA A 19 19.52 -3.58 1.88
C ALA A 19 20.31 -4.82 1.41
N GLU A 20 19.65 -5.72 0.68
CA GLU A 20 20.31 -6.89 0.09
C GLU A 20 21.37 -6.47 -0.94
N LYS A 21 21.04 -5.52 -1.83
CA LYS A 21 21.99 -4.99 -2.82
C LYS A 21 23.19 -4.29 -2.18
N LEU A 22 22.97 -3.52 -1.11
CA LEU A 22 24.06 -2.87 -0.38
C LEU A 22 24.99 -3.88 0.28
N LYS A 23 24.43 -4.97 0.82
CA LYS A 23 25.19 -6.07 1.40
C LYS A 23 26.07 -6.78 0.35
N GLU A 24 25.56 -6.97 -0.87
CA GLU A 24 26.35 -7.52 -2.00
C GLU A 24 27.50 -6.59 -2.40
N MET A 25 27.28 -5.27 -2.34
CA MET A 25 28.30 -4.25 -2.63
C MET A 25 29.29 -4.02 -1.47
N GLY A 26 29.05 -4.61 -0.30
CA GLY A 26 29.85 -4.35 0.91
C GLY A 26 29.68 -2.92 1.45
N LEU A 27 28.58 -2.25 1.12
CA LEU A 27 28.26 -0.89 1.58
C LEU A 27 27.39 -0.94 2.83
N ASP A 28 27.76 -0.15 3.83
CA ASP A 28 26.95 0.04 5.04
C ASP A 28 25.95 1.20 4.87
N ALA A 29 24.87 1.19 5.65
CA ALA A 29 23.88 2.26 5.66
C ALA A 29 24.50 3.63 5.99
N ASN A 30 25.54 3.67 6.82
CA ASN A 30 26.26 4.90 7.13
C ASN A 30 27.05 5.43 5.93
N ASP A 31 27.64 4.55 5.12
CA ASP A 31 28.38 4.94 3.91
C ASP A 31 27.41 5.49 2.86
N LEU A 32 26.24 4.87 2.73
CA LEU A 32 25.16 5.37 1.87
C LEU A 32 24.69 6.77 2.32
N ALA A 33 24.47 6.96 3.62
CA ALA A 33 24.06 8.23 4.19
C ALA A 33 25.07 9.35 3.91
N ALA A 34 26.37 9.05 4.10
CA ALA A 34 27.45 9.98 3.81
C ALA A 34 27.50 10.39 2.34
N ARG A 35 27.32 9.43 1.42
CA ARG A 35 27.32 9.70 -0.04
C ARG A 35 26.11 10.48 -0.52
N MET A 36 24.94 10.22 0.06
CA MET A 36 23.72 10.93 -0.33
C MET A 36 23.53 12.27 0.39
N GLY A 37 24.29 12.55 1.46
CA GLY A 37 24.10 13.73 2.30
C GLY A 37 22.87 13.65 3.22
N TYR A 38 22.38 12.44 3.51
CA TYR A 38 21.27 12.21 4.43
C TYR A 38 21.78 11.81 5.81
N THR A 39 20.89 11.88 6.81
CA THR A 39 21.20 11.31 8.12
C THR A 39 21.15 9.78 8.06
N PRO A 40 22.00 9.06 8.82
CA PRO A 40 21.99 7.60 8.86
C PRO A 40 20.64 7.05 9.34
N LYS A 41 19.93 7.81 10.19
CA LYS A 41 18.56 7.48 10.60
C LYS A 41 17.58 7.47 9.42
N ALA A 42 17.62 8.49 8.57
CA ALA A 42 16.76 8.55 7.39
C ALA A 42 17.04 7.40 6.42
N VAL A 43 18.30 7.05 6.21
CA VAL A 43 18.68 5.90 5.38
C VAL A 43 18.18 4.60 5.99
N ASN A 44 18.35 4.40 7.29
CA ASN A 44 17.84 3.22 7.98
C ASN A 44 16.31 3.11 7.86
N ASP A 45 15.58 4.22 7.97
CA ASP A 45 14.12 4.24 7.77
C ASP A 45 13.73 3.89 6.32
N ILE A 46 14.53 4.28 5.32
CA ILE A 46 14.35 3.85 3.92
C ILE A 46 14.58 2.33 3.80
N LEU A 47 15.66 1.79 4.39
CA LEU A 47 15.99 0.37 4.34
C LEU A 47 14.93 -0.51 5.03
N GLN A 48 14.35 -0.03 6.12
CA GLN A 48 13.26 -0.71 6.83
C GLN A 48 11.91 -0.60 6.10
N GLY A 49 11.79 0.25 5.07
CA GLY A 49 10.54 0.51 4.37
C GLY A 49 9.59 1.46 5.11
N ASN A 50 10.06 2.15 6.15
CA ASN A 50 9.31 3.18 6.86
C ASN A 50 9.22 4.48 6.04
N CYS A 51 10.21 4.73 5.19
CA CYS A 51 10.23 5.87 4.27
C CYS A 51 10.00 5.44 2.82
N ARG A 52 9.20 6.22 2.10
CA ARG A 52 8.95 6.03 0.67
C ARG A 52 10.16 6.51 -0.14
N ILE A 53 10.52 5.76 -1.19
CA ILE A 53 11.53 6.21 -2.14
C ILE A 53 10.92 7.31 -3.02
N THR A 54 11.36 8.55 -2.83
CA THR A 54 11.01 9.70 -3.69
C THR A 54 11.91 9.73 -4.94
N PRO A 55 11.54 10.50 -5.99
CA PRO A 55 12.40 10.65 -7.18
C PRO A 55 13.81 11.15 -6.84
N GLU A 56 13.93 12.07 -5.88
CA GLU A 56 15.22 12.59 -5.40
C GLU A 56 16.09 11.50 -4.79
N VAL A 57 15.51 10.66 -3.92
CA VAL A 57 16.21 9.51 -3.32
C VAL A 57 16.55 8.47 -4.39
N ALA A 58 15.67 8.23 -5.36
CA ALA A 58 15.91 7.28 -6.44
C ALA A 58 17.10 7.69 -7.33
N ILE A 59 17.25 8.99 -7.60
CA ILE A 59 18.41 9.53 -8.34
C ILE A 59 19.69 9.39 -7.51
N ALA A 60 19.63 9.67 -6.21
CA ALA A 60 20.77 9.47 -5.31
C ALA A 60 21.18 7.99 -5.24
N LEU A 61 20.21 7.06 -5.25
CA LEU A 61 20.46 5.62 -5.30
C LEU A 61 21.09 5.19 -6.63
N GLU A 62 20.67 5.77 -7.75
CA GLU A 62 21.22 5.49 -9.08
C GLU A 62 22.71 5.79 -9.15
N MET A 63 23.15 6.91 -8.55
CA MET A 63 24.56 7.27 -8.51
C MET A 63 25.43 6.29 -7.70
N ILE A 64 24.86 5.58 -6.74
CA ILE A 64 25.63 4.70 -5.83
C ILE A 64 25.53 3.25 -6.26
N THR A 65 24.33 2.79 -6.59
CA THR A 65 24.02 1.40 -6.95
C THR A 65 24.18 1.11 -8.43
N GLU A 66 24.36 2.16 -9.27
CA GLU A 66 24.35 2.08 -10.74
C GLU A 66 23.06 1.52 -11.34
N ILE A 67 22.00 1.40 -10.52
CA ILE A 67 20.67 0.95 -10.93
C ILE A 67 19.80 2.17 -11.19
N SER A 68 19.20 2.25 -12.38
CA SER A 68 18.37 3.39 -12.78
C SER A 68 17.33 3.80 -11.72
N ALA A 69 17.12 5.10 -11.52
CA ALA A 69 16.10 5.61 -10.60
C ALA A 69 14.69 5.08 -10.93
N ASN A 70 14.41 4.87 -12.22
CA ASN A 70 13.14 4.31 -12.70
C ASN A 70 12.87 2.90 -12.14
N TYR A 71 13.91 2.07 -12.00
CA TYR A 71 13.78 0.75 -11.40
C TYR A 71 13.28 0.84 -9.95
N TRP A 72 13.89 1.70 -9.14
CA TRP A 72 13.50 1.93 -7.75
C TRP A 72 12.08 2.49 -7.63
N LEU A 73 11.74 3.46 -8.47
CA LEU A 73 10.40 4.05 -8.51
C LEU A 73 9.33 3.04 -8.92
N ARG A 74 9.59 2.18 -9.91
CA ARG A 74 8.64 1.13 -10.32
C ARG A 74 8.36 0.15 -9.19
N ARG A 75 9.38 -0.21 -8.41
CA ARG A 75 9.21 -1.06 -7.23
C ARG A 75 8.38 -0.38 -6.15
N GLN A 76 8.67 0.89 -5.86
CA GLN A 76 7.87 1.67 -4.92
C GLN A 76 6.40 1.73 -5.35
N ILE A 77 6.11 2.02 -6.63
CA ILE A 77 4.76 2.05 -7.18
C ILE A 77 4.05 0.71 -7.00
N SER A 78 4.75 -0.39 -7.30
CA SER A 78 4.18 -1.75 -7.17
C SER A 78 3.85 -2.07 -5.71
N TYR A 79 4.71 -1.66 -4.78
CA TYR A 79 4.49 -1.81 -3.33
C TYR A 79 3.32 -0.96 -2.83
N ASP A 80 3.22 0.29 -3.28
CA ASP A 80 2.12 1.18 -2.90
C ASP A 80 0.76 0.70 -3.46
N GLU A 81 0.76 0.14 -4.68
CA GLU A 81 -0.43 -0.48 -5.26
C GLU A 81 -0.89 -1.66 -4.39
N PHE A 82 0.04 -2.54 -4.00
CA PHE A 82 -0.25 -3.68 -3.13
C PHE A 82 -0.85 -3.24 -1.78
N LEU A 83 -0.22 -2.28 -1.11
CA LEU A 83 -0.73 -1.74 0.15
C LEU A 83 -2.11 -1.09 -0.01
N SER A 84 -2.33 -0.37 -1.10
CA SER A 84 -3.62 0.28 -1.37
C SER A 84 -4.74 -0.73 -1.59
N ARG A 85 -4.45 -1.84 -2.29
CA ARG A 85 -5.39 -2.95 -2.47
C ARG A 85 -5.74 -3.60 -1.13
N GLN A 86 -4.74 -3.89 -0.31
CA GLN A 86 -4.96 -4.50 1.01
C GLN A 86 -5.80 -3.61 1.93
N LYS A 87 -5.55 -2.29 1.93
CA LYS A 87 -6.36 -1.32 2.69
C LYS A 87 -7.81 -1.31 2.21
N LEU A 88 -8.03 -1.31 0.89
CA LEU A 88 -9.38 -1.35 0.33
C LEU A 88 -10.12 -2.63 0.73
N GLU A 89 -9.46 -3.79 0.63
CA GLU A 89 -10.04 -5.08 1.05
C GLU A 89 -10.38 -5.10 2.54
N ALA A 90 -9.52 -4.54 3.40
CA ALA A 90 -9.79 -4.42 4.82
C ALA A 90 -11.01 -3.52 5.12
N SER A 91 -11.12 -2.37 4.45
CA SER A 91 -12.29 -1.47 4.61
C SER A 91 -13.59 -2.11 4.12
N LEU A 92 -13.56 -2.89 3.03
CA LEU A 92 -14.74 -3.62 2.56
C LEU A 92 -15.17 -4.73 3.54
N ASN A 93 -14.20 -5.40 4.18
CA ASN A 93 -14.50 -6.40 5.19
C ASN A 93 -15.15 -5.76 6.44
N ASP A 94 -14.70 -4.56 6.82
CA ASP A 94 -15.28 -3.79 7.92
C ASP A 94 -16.74 -3.37 7.63
N GLN A 95 -17.03 -2.88 6.42
CA GLN A 95 -18.41 -2.60 5.98
C GLN A 95 -19.31 -3.83 6.08
N ARG A 96 -18.83 -5.00 5.65
CA ARG A 96 -19.59 -6.25 5.73
C ARG A 96 -19.83 -6.70 7.18
N LEU A 97 -18.93 -6.39 8.10
CA LEU A 97 -19.11 -6.66 9.53
C LEU A 97 -20.11 -5.68 10.15
N TRP A 98 -20.11 -4.43 9.72
CA TRP A 98 -21.13 -3.44 10.11
C TRP A 98 -22.53 -3.88 9.66
N GLU A 99 -22.68 -4.37 8.42
CA GLU A 99 -23.95 -4.91 7.90
C GLU A 99 -24.53 -6.05 8.75
N LYS A 100 -23.68 -6.86 9.41
CA LYS A 100 -24.11 -7.96 10.29
C LYS A 100 -24.48 -7.51 11.70
N SER A 101 -24.16 -6.26 12.04
CA SER A 101 -24.41 -5.69 13.36
C SER A 101 -25.80 -5.06 13.47
N PHE A 102 -26.57 -5.03 12.36
CA PHE A 102 -27.95 -4.54 12.38
C PHE A 102 -28.92 -5.59 12.93
N PRO A 103 -29.89 -5.19 13.78
CA PRO A 103 -30.97 -6.08 14.22
C PRO A 103 -31.71 -6.69 13.02
N SER A 104 -32.10 -7.97 13.11
CA SER A 104 -32.81 -8.69 12.03
C SER A 104 -34.06 -7.95 11.54
N GLU A 105 -34.71 -7.19 12.41
CA GLU A 105 -35.91 -6.40 12.12
C GLU A 105 -35.69 -5.28 11.10
N MET A 106 -34.48 -4.72 11.00
CA MET A 106 -34.13 -3.72 9.98
C MET A 106 -33.87 -4.35 8.61
N THR A 107 -33.36 -5.59 8.58
CA THR A 107 -33.17 -6.37 7.36
C THR A 107 -34.52 -6.81 6.77
N ASP A 108 -35.47 -7.21 7.63
CA ASP A 108 -36.83 -7.57 7.24
C ASP A 108 -37.62 -6.38 6.68
N ARG A 109 -37.35 -5.17 7.18
CA ARG A 109 -37.93 -3.91 6.68
C ARG A 109 -37.18 -3.30 5.50
N CYS A 110 -36.18 -3.98 4.95
CA CYS A 110 -35.46 -3.59 3.73
C CYS A 110 -34.63 -2.29 3.86
N TRP A 111 -34.21 -1.90 5.07
CA TRP A 111 -33.51 -0.63 5.32
C TRP A 111 -31.99 -0.69 5.10
N VAL A 112 -31.40 -1.89 5.12
CA VAL A 112 -29.98 -2.14 4.83
C VAL A 112 -29.91 -3.09 3.63
N GLY A 113 -29.16 -2.68 2.60
CA GLY A 113 -29.38 -3.10 1.20
C GLY A 113 -29.23 -4.60 0.91
N GLY A 114 -30.04 -5.08 -0.06
CA GLY A 114 -29.80 -6.36 -0.73
C GLY A 114 -31.00 -7.03 -1.40
N ASN A 115 -32.25 -6.63 -1.12
CA ASN A 115 -33.40 -7.29 -1.75
C ASN A 115 -33.89 -6.54 -3.00
N LYS A 116 -33.83 -7.22 -4.15
CA LYS A 116 -34.25 -6.74 -5.49
C LYS A 116 -35.76 -6.39 -5.57
N ARG A 117 -36.49 -6.45 -4.46
CA ARG A 117 -37.91 -6.13 -4.34
C ARG A 117 -38.18 -4.70 -3.90
N CYS A 118 -37.18 -3.97 -3.41
CA CYS A 118 -37.39 -2.62 -2.88
C CYS A 118 -37.31 -1.57 -4.01
N MET A 119 -38.34 -1.60 -4.87
CA MET A 119 -38.72 -0.50 -5.74
C MET A 119 -39.39 0.58 -4.88
N LEU A 120 -38.62 1.37 -4.13
CA LEU A 120 -39.04 2.72 -3.72
C LEU A 120 -37.79 3.47 -3.29
N LYS A 121 -37.44 4.46 -4.12
CA LYS A 121 -36.41 5.45 -3.86
C LYS A 121 -36.73 6.14 -2.53
N SER A 122 -35.69 6.47 -1.76
CA SER A 122 -35.71 7.16 -0.46
C SER A 122 -35.84 6.26 0.76
N CYS A 123 -34.71 5.82 1.31
CA CYS A 123 -34.56 5.58 2.76
C CYS A 123 -33.07 5.63 3.14
N VAL A 124 -32.51 6.84 3.23
CA VAL A 124 -31.48 7.14 4.23
C VAL A 124 -31.88 8.47 4.88
N PRO A 125 -32.73 8.48 5.92
CA PRO A 125 -32.79 9.64 6.79
C PRO A 125 -31.64 9.52 7.79
N TYR A 126 -30.72 10.48 7.68
CA TYR A 126 -29.85 10.98 8.75
C TYR A 126 -30.14 10.37 10.14
N PHE A 127 -29.22 9.55 10.64
CA PHE A 127 -29.18 9.12 12.03
C PHE A 127 -27.81 9.43 12.63
N PHE A 128 -27.48 10.72 12.67
CA PHE A 128 -26.53 11.30 13.61
C PHE A 128 -27.26 12.46 14.29
N GLY A 129 -27.83 12.15 15.46
CA GLY A 129 -28.39 13.08 16.43
C GLY A 129 -27.94 12.63 17.80
#